data_AF-A0A2D5HQF9-F1
#
_entry.id   AF-A0A2D5HQF9-F1
#
_cell.length_a   1.000
_cell.length_b   1.000
_cell.length_c   1.000
_cell.angle_alpha   90.00
_cell.angle_beta   90.00
_cell.angle_gamma   90.00
#
_symmetry.space_group_name_H-M   'P 1'
#
loop_
_entity.id
_entity.type
_entity.pdbx_description
1 polymer ?
#
loop_
_entity_poly.entity_id
_entity_poly.type
_entity_poly.pdbx_seq_one_letter_code
_entity_poly.pdbx_strand_id
1 'polypeptide(L)' 'MELNVINIKGKQTGRKIKLNKDVFEIEPNDHAIYLDVKSHLAN' A
#
# COMPACT_ATOMS: atom_id res chain seq x y z
N MET A 1 -10.08 -1.16 3.21
CA MET A 1 -10.10 -2.04 2.03
C MET A 1 -10.06 -3.53 2.42
N GLU A 2 -10.84 -4.42 1.81
CA GLU A 2 -10.74 -5.90 2.02
C GLU A 2 -10.12 -6.58 0.79
N LEU A 3 -9.08 -7.38 0.99
CA LEU A 3 -8.32 -8.03 -0.08
C LEU A 3 -8.23 -9.54 0.14
N ASN A 4 -8.34 -10.30 -0.96
CA ASN A 4 -8.15 -11.75 -0.97
C ASN A 4 -6.67 -12.06 -1.17
N VAL A 5 -6.11 -12.92 -0.31
CA VAL A 5 -4.71 -13.34 -0.44
C VAL A 5 -4.59 -14.43 -1.49
N ILE A 6 -3.80 -14.18 -2.52
CA ILE A 6 -3.44 -15.16 -3.55
C ILE A 6 -2.04 -15.72 -3.26
N ASN A 7 -1.79 -16.98 -3.62
CA ASN A 7 -0.44 -17.53 -3.60
C ASN A 7 0.33 -17.16 -4.88
N ILE A 8 1.63 -17.42 -4.90
CA ILE A 8 2.53 -17.13 -6.04
C ILE A 8 2.14 -17.82 -7.36
N LYS A 9 1.30 -18.86 -7.30
CA LYS A 9 0.74 -19.59 -8.45
C LYS A 9 -0.65 -19.07 -8.85
N GLY A 10 -1.08 -17.93 -8.31
CA GLY A 10 -2.37 -17.30 -8.60
C GLY A 10 -3.58 -17.96 -7.93
N LYS A 11 -3.40 -18.95 -7.05
CA LYS A 11 -4.53 -19.61 -6.36
C LYS A 11 -4.94 -18.82 -5.12
N GLN A 12 -6.24 -18.57 -4.95
CA GLN A 12 -6.77 -17.94 -3.74
C GLN A 12 -6.53 -18.84 -2.53
N THR A 13 -5.94 -18.27 -1.47
CA THR A 13 -5.58 -19.01 -0.26
C THR A 13 -6.71 -19.06 0.78
N GLY A 14 -7.91 -18.57 0.42
CA GLY A 14 -9.08 -18.49 1.31
C GLY A 14 -8.95 -17.46 2.44
N ARG A 15 -7.75 -16.89 2.66
CA ARG A 15 -7.49 -15.85 3.64
C ARG A 15 -7.93 -14.49 3.08
N LYS A 16 -8.75 -13.79 3.85
CA LYS A 16 -9.14 -12.40 3.59
C LYS A 16 -8.46 -11.50 4.60
N ILE A 17 -7.84 -10.42 4.12
CA ILE A 17 -7.21 -9.42 4.96
C ILE A 17 -8.00 -8.13 4.83
N LYS A 18 -8.29 -7.50 5.97
CA LYS A 18 -8.88 -6.17 6.03
C LYS A 18 -7.75 -5.17 6.27
N LEU A 19 -7.43 -4.40 5.24
CA LEU A 19 -6.50 -3.28 5.34
C LEU A 19 -7.21 -2.05 5.91
N ASN A 20 -6.53 -1.36 6.82
CA ASN A 20 -7.06 -0.15 7.41
C ASN A 20 -7.19 0.96 6.36
N LYS A 21 -8.35 1.61 6.33
CA LYS A 21 -8.65 2.69 5.39
C LYS A 21 -7.84 3.94 5.69
N ASP A 22 -7.56 4.20 6.97
CA ASP A 22 -6.81 5.37 7.42
C ASP A 22 -5.33 5.37 6.99
N VAL A 23 -4.85 4.27 6.40
CA VAL A 23 -3.48 4.14 5.89
C VAL A 23 -3.47 3.97 4.39
N PHE A 24 -4.40 3.18 3.85
CA PHE A 24 -4.40 2.78 2.43
C PHE A 24 -5.42 3.52 1.56
N GLU A 25 -6.33 4.31 2.15
CA GLU A 25 -7.32 5.14 1.46
C GLU A 25 -7.15 6.63 1.84
N ILE A 26 -5.96 7.05 2.30
CA ILE A 26 -5.66 8.47 2.56
C ILE A 26 -5.53 9.24 1.25
N GLU A 27 -5.93 10.51 1.26
CA GLU A 27 -5.65 11.42 0.16
C GLU A 27 -4.14 11.66 0.09
N PRO A 28 -3.47 11.30 -1.02
CA PRO A 28 -2.04 11.44 -1.13
C PRO A 28 -1.66 12.92 -1.06
N ASN A 29 -0.69 13.24 -0.18
CA ASN A 29 -0.11 14.57 -0.13
C ASN A 29 1.11 14.62 -1.06
N ASP A 30 0.91 15.15 -2.27
CA ASP A 30 1.95 15.23 -3.30
C ASP A 30 3.22 15.96 -2.83
N HIS A 31 3.07 16.98 -1.97
CA HIS A 31 4.22 17.71 -1.43
C HIS A 31 5.04 16.86 -0.46
N ALA A 32 4.38 16.08 0.40
CA ALA A 32 5.05 15.15 1.30
C ALA A 32 5.76 14.03 0.53
N ILE A 33 5.12 13.48 -0.52
CA ILE A 33 5.72 12.46 -1.40
C ILE A 33 6.97 13.00 -2.10
N TYR A 34 6.89 14.23 -2.64
CA TYR A 34 8.04 14.86 -3.29
C TYR A 34 9.23 15.07 -2.34
N LEU A 35 8.97 15.56 -1.12
CA LEU A 35 10.02 15.75 -0.12
C LEU A 35 10.71 14.43 0.26
N ASP A 36 9.93 13.36 0.42
CA ASP A 36 10.47 12.03 0.75
C ASP A 36 11.32 11.47 -0.39
N VAL A 37 10.85 11.55 -1.64
CA VAL A 37 11.63 11.13 -2.83
C VAL A 37 12.91 11.95 -2.96
N LYS A 38 12.82 13.27 -2.79
CA LYS A 38 13.99 14.16 -2.84
C LYS A 38 15.01 13.81 -1.75
N SER A 39 14.54 13.53 -0.54
CA SER A 39 15.40 13.12 0.57
C SER A 39 16.02 11.74 0.33
N HIS A 40 15.27 10.79 -0.24
CA HIS A 40 15.77 9.45 -0.57
C HIS A 40 16.85 9.48 -1.65
N LEU A 41 16.68 10.31 -2.69
CA LEU A 41 17.65 10.49 -3.77
C LEU A 41 18.91 11.30 -3.37
N ALA A 42 18.89 11.95 -2.22
CA ALA A 42 20.00 12.74 -1.71
C ALA A 42 20.95 11.94 -0.79
N ASN A 43 20.59 10.71 -0.40
CA ASN A 43 21.44 9.76 0.34
C ASN A 43 22.23 8.86 -0.61
#